data_AF-A0A9N9DTY7-F1
#
_entry.id   AF-A0A9N9DTY7-F1
#
_cell.length_a   1.000
_cell.length_b   1.000
_cell.length_c   1.000
_cell.angle_alpha   90.00
_cell.angle_beta   90.00
_cell.angle_gamma   90.00
#
_symmetry.space_group_name_H-M   'P 1'
#
loop_
_entity.id
_entity.type
_entity.pdbx_description
1 polymer ?
#
loop_
_entity_poly.entity_id
_entity_poly.type
_entity_poly.pdbx_seq_one_letter_code
_entity_poly.pdbx_strand_id
1 'polypeptide(L)'
;DNTETVIETYKRIIKESEAIAEKTNRQVDMRKSETSTGALVFAEKYEGEANQYDVNSMYIYEILKKEASWPIAPATIEGNPLKKSLQCTRYLRYNPHGIYTHYDLECTKKNGLKVYLMNDSPNAIIYEISTRITGSDMFGKWDNILYNIKKEGGTTGKVSKVLLVSLWGALCEQRNGQNYGVHLRIKPFLLASARKRISEIVKPLRNRVKRIHTDEFIVAGQVNLKTGIEMGELKFEKRGVYFEKIQQDKEQNTKLTVK
;
A
#
# COMPACT_ATOMS: atom_id res chain seq x y z
N ASP A 1 -35.89 8.70 -6.09
CA ASP A 1 -34.47 8.43 -6.38
C ASP A 1 -33.72 9.70 -6.70
N ASN A 2 -33.14 10.34 -5.68
CA ASN A 2 -32.17 11.42 -5.87
C ASN A 2 -30.78 10.78 -5.91
N THR A 3 -30.41 10.20 -7.04
CA THR A 3 -29.03 9.75 -7.27
C THR A 3 -28.14 10.97 -7.41
N GLU A 4 -27.46 11.31 -6.32
CA GLU A 4 -26.34 12.25 -6.30
C GLU A 4 -25.37 11.90 -7.44
N THR A 5 -25.05 12.87 -8.29
CA THR A 5 -24.07 12.68 -9.37
C THR A 5 -22.66 12.47 -8.80
N VAL A 6 -21.75 11.93 -9.60
CA VAL A 6 -20.33 11.76 -9.20
C VAL A 6 -19.70 13.10 -8.79
N ILE A 7 -20.06 14.18 -9.47
CA ILE A 7 -19.54 15.54 -9.19
C ILE A 7 -20.07 16.06 -7.86
N GLU A 8 -21.36 15.86 -7.56
CA GLU A 8 -21.96 16.25 -6.29
C GLU A 8 -21.37 15.45 -5.13
N THR A 9 -21.21 14.13 -5.31
CA THR A 9 -20.54 13.23 -4.37
C THR A 9 -19.12 13.71 -4.07
N TYR A 10 -18.36 14.05 -5.11
CA TYR A 10 -17.01 14.58 -4.96
C TYR A 10 -17.00 15.89 -4.15
N LYS A 11 -17.85 16.86 -4.49
CA LYS A 11 -17.95 18.13 -3.76
C LYS A 11 -18.31 17.92 -2.28
N ARG A 12 -19.25 17.00 -2.01
CA ARG A 12 -19.64 16.63 -0.65
C ARG A 12 -18.48 16.00 0.13
N ILE A 13 -17.75 15.04 -0.46
CA ILE A 13 -16.58 14.39 0.15
C ILE A 13 -15.49 15.42 0.49
N ILE A 14 -15.26 16.40 -0.37
CA ILE A 14 -14.28 17.47 -0.11
C ILE A 14 -14.74 18.34 1.07
N LYS A 15 -16.01 18.77 1.09
CA LYS A 15 -16.58 19.57 2.17
C LYS A 15 -16.56 18.83 3.52
N GLU A 16 -16.88 17.54 3.53
CA GLU A 16 -16.76 16.70 4.72
C GLU A 16 -15.30 16.60 5.20
N SER A 17 -14.35 16.44 4.28
CA SER A 17 -12.92 16.36 4.63
C SER A 17 -12.43 17.66 5.26
N GLU A 18 -12.90 18.80 4.75
CA GLU A 18 -12.61 20.13 5.31
C GLU A 18 -13.21 20.30 6.70
N ALA A 19 -14.48 19.93 6.90
CA ALA A 19 -15.14 20.01 8.20
C ALA A 19 -14.45 19.13 9.26
N ILE A 20 -13.94 17.95 8.86
CA ILE A 20 -13.14 17.08 9.72
C ILE A 20 -11.80 17.74 10.06
N ALA A 21 -11.13 18.32 9.07
CA ALA A 21 -9.86 19.03 9.29
C ALA A 21 -10.08 20.20 10.27
N GLU A 22 -11.14 20.98 10.14
CA GLU A 22 -11.46 22.06 11.08
C GLU A 22 -11.73 21.54 12.49
N LYS A 23 -12.57 20.50 12.64
CA LYS A 23 -12.88 19.88 13.93
C LYS A 23 -11.65 19.29 14.63
N THR A 24 -10.65 18.84 13.88
CA THR A 24 -9.40 18.27 14.40
C THR A 24 -8.29 19.31 14.54
N ASN A 25 -8.58 20.62 14.44
CA ASN A 25 -7.57 21.67 14.40
C ASN A 25 -6.46 21.40 13.37
N ARG A 26 -6.87 20.84 12.22
CA ARG A 26 -6.06 20.42 11.08
C ARG A 26 -5.03 19.31 11.38
N GLN A 27 -5.18 18.60 12.50
CA GLN A 27 -4.36 17.43 12.81
C GLN A 27 -4.63 16.26 11.87
N VAL A 28 -5.87 16.08 11.40
CA VAL A 28 -6.21 15.06 10.40
C VAL A 28 -6.85 15.71 9.19
N ASP A 29 -6.15 15.68 8.06
CA ASP A 29 -6.66 16.14 6.78
C ASP A 29 -6.40 15.11 5.68
N MET A 30 -7.47 14.41 5.28
CA MET A 30 -7.42 13.39 4.23
C MET A 30 -7.02 13.92 2.85
N ARG A 31 -7.05 15.24 2.66
CA ARG A 31 -6.61 15.88 1.42
C ARG A 31 -5.09 16.01 1.38
N LYS A 32 -4.42 16.00 2.55
CA LYS A 32 -2.97 16.14 2.65
C LYS A 32 -2.25 14.80 2.50
N SER A 33 -1.04 14.89 1.96
CA SER A 33 -0.12 13.77 1.81
C SER A 33 0.35 13.19 3.15
N GLU A 34 0.25 13.93 4.25
CA GLU A 34 0.67 13.53 5.61
C GLU A 34 -0.08 12.29 6.13
N THR A 35 -1.30 12.06 5.63
CA THR A 35 -2.10 10.86 5.93
C THR A 35 -1.67 9.64 5.11
N SER A 36 -0.91 9.85 4.03
CA SER A 36 -0.48 8.81 3.10
C SER A 36 1.00 8.50 3.27
N THR A 37 1.29 7.24 3.60
CA THR A 37 2.65 6.73 3.68
C THR A 37 2.88 5.78 2.49
N GLY A 38 4.05 5.85 1.86
CA GLY A 38 4.37 5.05 0.68
C GLY A 38 4.52 3.54 0.95
N ALA A 39 5.10 2.81 0.01
CA ALA A 39 5.24 1.36 0.09
C ALA A 39 6.25 0.87 1.13
N LEU A 40 6.17 -0.39 1.53
CA LEU A 40 7.20 -1.03 2.38
C LEU A 40 8.47 -1.21 1.54
N VAL A 41 9.59 -0.66 2.02
CA VAL A 41 10.90 -0.80 1.36
C VAL A 41 11.91 -1.21 2.42
N PHE A 42 12.62 -2.29 2.16
CA PHE A 42 13.63 -2.82 3.06
C PHE A 42 14.77 -3.39 2.22
N ALA A 43 16.01 -3.21 2.67
CA ALA A 43 17.17 -3.85 2.07
C ALA A 43 18.24 -4.07 3.14
N GLU A 44 18.94 -5.19 3.05
CA GLU A 44 20.15 -5.46 3.83
C GLU A 44 21.25 -5.98 2.91
N LYS A 45 22.51 -5.73 3.27
CA LYS A 45 23.66 -6.17 2.48
C LYS A 45 23.60 -7.69 2.34
N TYR A 46 23.66 -8.17 1.11
CA TYR A 46 23.64 -9.60 0.84
C TYR A 46 24.37 -9.92 -0.46
N GLU A 47 25.04 -11.05 -0.45
CA GLU A 47 25.67 -11.65 -1.61
C GLU A 47 25.48 -13.16 -1.53
N GLY A 48 24.89 -13.74 -2.58
CA GLY A 48 24.67 -15.18 -2.67
C GLY A 48 23.43 -15.55 -3.46
N GLU A 49 23.09 -16.84 -3.47
CA GLU A 49 21.89 -17.31 -4.16
C GLU A 49 20.61 -16.78 -3.52
N ALA A 50 19.68 -16.33 -4.35
CA ALA A 50 18.37 -15.87 -3.91
C ALA A 50 17.27 -16.14 -4.93
N ASN A 51 16.04 -16.09 -4.44
CA ASN A 51 14.81 -16.16 -5.22
C ASN A 51 14.09 -14.80 -5.16
N GLN A 52 13.61 -14.33 -6.31
CA GLN A 52 12.77 -13.15 -6.42
C GLN A 52 11.31 -13.57 -6.57
N TYR A 53 10.45 -12.93 -5.78
CA TYR A 53 9.00 -13.09 -5.87
C TYR A 53 8.33 -11.73 -6.02
N ASP A 54 7.17 -11.73 -6.67
CA ASP A 54 6.30 -10.58 -6.88
C ASP A 54 4.85 -10.96 -6.58
N VAL A 55 4.00 -10.00 -6.20
CA VAL A 55 2.57 -10.24 -6.03
C VAL A 55 1.81 -9.76 -7.26
N ASN A 56 1.20 -10.70 -7.99
CA ASN A 56 0.51 -10.40 -9.24
C ASN A 56 -0.57 -9.32 -9.05
N SER A 57 -0.38 -8.16 -9.67
CA SER A 57 -1.39 -7.08 -9.69
C SER A 57 -1.84 -6.66 -8.27
N MET A 58 -0.92 -6.57 -7.31
CA MET A 58 -1.20 -6.37 -5.89
C MET A 58 -2.19 -5.24 -5.59
N TYR A 59 -1.96 -4.01 -6.09
CA TYR A 59 -2.83 -2.88 -5.76
C TYR A 59 -4.26 -3.06 -6.25
N ILE A 60 -4.44 -3.70 -7.41
CA ILE A 60 -5.75 -3.99 -7.98
C ILE A 60 -6.47 -5.01 -7.09
N TYR A 61 -5.76 -6.07 -6.71
CA TYR A 61 -6.27 -7.07 -5.79
C TYR A 61 -6.74 -6.43 -4.47
N GLU A 62 -5.94 -5.54 -3.90
CA GLU A 62 -6.27 -4.83 -2.65
C GLU A 62 -7.47 -3.89 -2.80
N ILE A 63 -7.64 -3.22 -3.95
CA ILE A 63 -8.81 -2.39 -4.24
C ILE A 63 -10.10 -3.24 -4.21
N LEU A 64 -10.05 -4.45 -4.78
CA LEU A 64 -11.25 -5.28 -4.96
C LEU A 64 -11.65 -6.08 -3.73
N LYS A 65 -10.85 -6.07 -2.66
CA LYS A 65 -11.21 -6.78 -1.43
C LYS A 65 -12.51 -6.22 -0.84
N LYS A 66 -13.47 -7.12 -0.61
CA LYS A 66 -14.80 -6.79 -0.07
C LYS A 66 -14.78 -6.21 1.34
N GLU A 67 -13.71 -6.46 2.09
CA GLU A 67 -13.57 -6.11 3.51
C GLU A 67 -12.95 -4.73 3.76
N ALA A 68 -12.72 -3.93 2.70
CA ALA A 68 -12.05 -2.65 2.82
C ALA A 68 -12.87 -1.66 3.67
N SER A 69 -12.34 -1.31 4.84
CA SER A 69 -12.88 -0.29 5.73
C SER A 69 -11.85 0.81 5.93
N TRP A 70 -12.29 2.03 6.23
CA TRP A 70 -11.43 3.21 6.12
C TRP A 70 -11.24 4.02 7.42
N PRO A 71 -10.97 3.44 8.62
CA PRO A 71 -10.65 4.22 9.81
C PRO A 71 -9.17 4.68 9.90
N ILE A 72 -8.95 5.98 10.16
CA ILE A 72 -7.61 6.58 10.42
C ILE A 72 -7.58 7.15 11.82
N ALA A 73 -6.48 6.96 12.55
CA ALA A 73 -6.27 7.50 13.89
C ALA A 73 -4.83 8.00 14.11
N PRO A 74 -4.65 9.20 14.70
CA PRO A 74 -3.43 9.56 15.41
C PRO A 74 -2.98 8.52 16.44
N ALA A 75 -1.72 8.09 16.33
CA ALA A 75 -1.11 7.17 17.29
C ALA A 75 0.42 7.34 17.35
N THR A 76 0.97 7.07 18.53
CA THR A 76 2.41 6.86 18.73
C THR A 76 2.70 5.37 18.77
N ILE A 77 3.65 4.92 17.96
CA ILE A 77 4.15 3.54 17.96
C ILE A 77 5.51 3.53 18.66
N GLU A 78 5.73 2.56 19.54
CA GLU A 78 7.04 2.35 20.16
C GLU A 78 8.13 2.18 19.10
N GLY A 79 9.21 2.98 19.18
CA GLY A 79 10.29 2.96 18.19
C GLY A 79 10.01 3.77 16.92
N ASN A 80 8.98 4.63 16.87
CA ASN A 80 8.72 5.52 15.74
C ASN A 80 9.96 6.42 15.47
N PRO A 81 10.62 6.30 14.31
CA PRO A 81 11.83 7.04 13.99
C PRO A 81 11.58 8.55 13.89
N LEU A 82 12.61 9.35 14.11
CA LEU A 82 12.60 10.77 13.77
C LEU A 82 12.35 10.94 12.26
N LYS A 83 11.77 12.07 11.85
CA LYS A 83 11.41 12.37 10.45
C LYS A 83 12.55 12.16 9.44
N LYS A 84 13.81 12.30 9.88
CA LYS A 84 15.04 12.15 9.07
C LYS A 84 15.63 10.73 9.06
N SER A 85 15.12 9.81 9.87
CA SER A 85 15.65 8.44 10.00
C SER A 85 14.94 7.47 9.05
N LEU A 86 15.48 6.26 8.89
CA LEU A 86 14.86 5.22 8.07
C LEU A 86 13.46 4.89 8.61
N GLN A 87 12.43 5.14 7.80
CA GLN A 87 11.03 4.99 8.20
C GLN A 87 10.49 3.58 7.98
N CYS A 88 11.30 2.64 7.47
CA CYS A 88 10.88 1.27 7.21
C CYS A 88 11.69 0.27 8.01
N THR A 89 10.98 -0.70 8.58
CA THR A 89 11.53 -1.99 9.01
C THR A 89 11.19 -3.05 7.96
N ARG A 90 11.56 -4.32 8.22
CA ARG A 90 11.16 -5.46 7.37
C ARG A 90 9.64 -5.68 7.33
N TYR A 91 8.89 -5.21 8.33
CA TYR A 91 7.46 -5.54 8.52
C TYR A 91 6.55 -4.32 8.63
N LEU A 92 7.12 -3.14 8.85
CA LEU A 92 6.36 -1.92 9.12
C LEU A 92 6.99 -0.74 8.42
N ARG A 93 6.15 0.15 7.89
CA ARG A 93 6.54 1.50 7.53
C ARG A 93 5.89 2.48 8.50
N TYR A 94 6.72 3.22 9.20
CA TYR A 94 6.31 4.28 10.09
C TYR A 94 5.82 5.50 9.31
N ASN A 95 4.81 6.17 9.85
CA ASN A 95 4.38 7.48 9.38
C ASN A 95 5.06 8.57 10.24
N PRO A 96 5.90 9.44 9.66
CA PRO A 96 6.58 10.50 10.42
C PRO A 96 5.63 11.55 11.03
N HIS A 97 4.37 11.58 10.60
CA HIS A 97 3.32 12.44 11.16
C HIS A 97 2.50 11.74 12.26
N GLY A 98 2.74 10.46 12.55
CA GLY A 98 2.01 9.73 13.60
C GLY A 98 0.54 9.44 13.25
N ILE A 99 0.17 9.51 11.97
CA ILE A 99 -1.20 9.23 11.50
C ILE A 99 -1.21 7.85 10.86
N TYR A 100 -2.03 6.94 11.40
CA TYR A 100 -2.03 5.54 10.98
C TYR A 100 -3.43 5.05 10.62
N THR A 101 -3.53 4.17 9.63
CA THR A 101 -4.76 3.44 9.34
C THR A 101 -4.92 2.26 10.30
N HIS A 102 -6.12 1.71 10.45
CA HIS A 102 -6.30 0.45 11.20
C HIS A 102 -5.42 -0.70 10.69
N TYR A 103 -5.13 -0.80 9.37
CA TYR A 103 -4.21 -1.82 8.84
C TYR A 103 -2.80 -1.66 9.40
N ASP A 104 -2.31 -0.42 9.48
CA ASP A 104 -0.99 -0.13 10.07
C ASP A 104 -0.98 -0.47 11.56
N LEU A 105 -2.02 -0.08 12.30
CA LEU A 105 -2.13 -0.35 13.74
C LEU A 105 -2.25 -1.85 14.04
N GLU A 106 -3.04 -2.60 13.26
CA GLU A 106 -3.17 -4.04 13.37
C GLU A 106 -1.85 -4.74 13.05
N CYS A 107 -1.18 -4.34 11.95
CA CYS A 107 0.13 -4.86 11.57
C CYS A 107 1.16 -4.61 12.68
N THR A 108 1.16 -3.40 13.24
CA THR A 108 2.04 -3.00 14.35
C THR A 108 1.83 -3.88 15.57
N LYS A 109 0.58 -4.04 16.02
CA LYS A 109 0.23 -4.92 17.16
C LYS A 109 0.63 -6.37 16.90
N LYS A 110 0.33 -6.91 15.71
CA LYS A 110 0.73 -8.26 15.29
C LYS A 110 2.24 -8.46 15.29
N ASN A 111 3.03 -7.40 15.11
CA ASN A 111 4.48 -7.42 15.18
C ASN A 111 5.04 -7.18 16.59
N GLY A 112 4.19 -7.18 17.62
CA GLY A 112 4.60 -7.11 19.03
C GLY A 112 4.95 -5.69 19.49
N LEU A 113 4.67 -4.67 18.70
CA LEU A 113 4.94 -3.27 19.04
C LEU A 113 3.78 -2.69 19.84
N LYS A 114 4.09 -1.87 20.85
CA LYS A 114 3.09 -1.12 21.61
C LYS A 114 2.57 0.06 20.79
N VAL A 115 1.25 0.24 20.86
CA VAL A 115 0.51 1.33 20.20
C VAL A 115 -0.15 2.16 21.28
N TYR A 116 0.14 3.46 21.29
CA TYR A 116 -0.46 4.44 22.18
C TYR A 116 -1.33 5.38 21.34
N LEU A 117 -2.65 5.30 21.51
CA LEU A 117 -3.57 6.24 20.87
C LEU A 117 -3.44 7.60 21.56
N MET A 118 -3.45 8.67 20.78
CA MET A 118 -3.45 10.02 21.34
C MET A 118 -4.86 10.31 21.89
N ASN A 119 -4.96 10.86 23.10
CA ASN A 119 -6.24 11.07 23.80
C ASN A 119 -6.97 12.38 23.43
N ASP A 120 -6.46 13.14 22.46
CA ASP A 120 -7.08 14.40 22.04
C ASP A 120 -8.26 14.14 21.11
N SER A 121 -9.49 14.43 21.56
CA SER A 121 -10.67 14.31 20.70
C SER A 121 -10.77 15.49 19.74
N PRO A 122 -10.93 15.27 18.42
CA PRO A 122 -11.10 13.98 17.73
C PRO A 122 -9.77 13.32 17.36
N ASN A 123 -9.58 12.04 17.72
CA ASN A 123 -8.36 11.25 17.44
C ASN A 123 -8.55 10.15 16.38
N ALA A 124 -9.71 10.07 15.73
CA ALA A 124 -9.95 9.15 14.63
C ALA A 124 -11.04 9.64 13.67
N ILE A 125 -10.91 9.26 12.40
CA ILE A 125 -11.96 9.34 11.39
C ILE A 125 -12.52 7.93 11.21
N ILE A 126 -13.82 7.76 11.46
CA ILE A 126 -14.52 6.48 11.32
C ILE A 126 -15.67 6.68 10.32
N TYR A 127 -15.79 5.75 9.36
CA TYR A 127 -16.89 5.74 8.39
C TYR A 127 -17.91 4.68 8.78
N GLU A 128 -19.18 5.07 8.85
CA GLU A 128 -20.29 4.14 9.09
C GLU A 128 -20.35 3.07 8.00
N ILE A 129 -20.81 1.86 8.35
CA ILE A 129 -20.92 0.76 7.38
C ILE A 129 -21.88 1.14 6.26
N SER A 130 -23.01 1.76 6.60
CA SER A 130 -24.05 2.19 5.67
C SER A 130 -23.60 3.26 4.67
N THR A 131 -22.51 3.97 4.95
CA THR A 131 -21.97 5.04 4.09
C THR A 131 -20.78 4.59 3.24
N ARG A 132 -20.45 3.30 3.25
CA ARG A 132 -19.31 2.73 2.51
C ARG A 132 -19.77 2.05 1.22
N ILE A 133 -18.93 2.13 0.19
CA ILE A 133 -19.02 1.34 -1.05
C ILE A 133 -17.75 0.50 -1.18
N THR A 134 -17.85 -0.75 -1.62
CA THR A 134 -16.66 -1.60 -1.78
C THR A 134 -15.95 -1.28 -3.09
N GLY A 135 -14.63 -1.48 -3.16
CA GLY A 135 -13.91 -1.31 -4.43
C GLY A 135 -14.35 -2.34 -5.49
N SER A 136 -14.87 -3.50 -5.09
CA SER A 136 -15.51 -4.45 -6.00
C SER A 136 -16.78 -3.86 -6.64
N ASP A 137 -17.60 -3.16 -5.87
CA ASP A 137 -18.80 -2.49 -6.41
C ASP A 137 -18.43 -1.32 -7.33
N MET A 138 -17.38 -0.57 -6.98
CA MET A 138 -16.91 0.57 -7.79
C MET A 138 -16.23 0.14 -9.09
N PHE A 139 -15.33 -0.85 -9.02
CA PHE A 139 -14.35 -1.13 -10.09
C PHE A 139 -14.40 -2.57 -10.61
N GLY A 140 -15.11 -3.49 -9.94
CA GLY A 140 -15.02 -4.93 -10.22
C GLY A 140 -15.45 -5.34 -11.63
N LYS A 141 -16.47 -4.69 -12.21
CA LYS A 141 -16.86 -4.95 -13.61
C LYS A 141 -15.76 -4.56 -14.60
N TRP A 142 -15.23 -3.34 -14.42
CA TRP A 142 -14.17 -2.81 -15.28
C TRP A 142 -12.90 -3.63 -15.15
N ASP A 143 -12.53 -3.99 -13.92
CA ASP A 143 -11.34 -4.79 -13.65
C ASP A 143 -11.44 -6.19 -14.25
N ASN A 144 -12.55 -6.90 -14.05
CA ASN A 144 -12.72 -8.24 -14.60
C ASN A 144 -12.53 -8.27 -16.12
N ILE A 145 -13.06 -7.28 -16.84
CA ILE A 145 -12.90 -7.16 -18.29
C ILE A 145 -11.41 -7.00 -18.64
N LEU A 146 -10.75 -6.02 -18.03
CA LEU A 146 -9.37 -5.71 -18.34
C LEU A 146 -8.42 -6.83 -17.91
N TYR A 147 -8.62 -7.41 -16.73
CA TYR A 147 -7.79 -8.50 -16.24
C TYR A 147 -7.86 -9.73 -17.14
N ASN A 148 -9.05 -10.07 -17.66
CA ASN A 148 -9.20 -11.16 -18.64
C ASN A 148 -8.42 -10.87 -19.93
N ILE A 149 -8.54 -9.66 -20.49
CA ILE A 149 -7.74 -9.22 -21.66
C ILE A 149 -6.24 -9.25 -21.35
N LYS A 150 -5.84 -8.85 -20.14
CA LYS A 150 -4.43 -8.89 -19.70
C LYS A 150 -3.88 -10.32 -19.73
N LYS A 151 -4.69 -11.33 -19.36
CA LYS A 151 -4.28 -12.74 -19.38
C LYS A 151 -4.05 -13.28 -20.79
N GLU A 152 -4.79 -12.79 -21.79
CA GLU A 152 -4.60 -13.18 -23.21
C GLU A 152 -3.21 -12.80 -23.73
N GLY A 153 -2.56 -11.80 -23.12
CA GLY A 153 -1.22 -11.37 -23.49
C GLY A 153 -1.17 -10.57 -24.80
N GLY A 154 -0.02 -10.57 -25.46
CA GLY A 154 0.18 -9.80 -26.70
C GLY A 154 0.06 -8.28 -26.52
N THR A 155 -0.25 -7.57 -27.61
CA THR A 155 -0.41 -6.10 -27.60
C THR A 155 -1.61 -5.68 -26.77
N THR A 156 -2.75 -6.35 -26.92
CA THR A 156 -3.98 -6.04 -26.20
C THR A 156 -3.82 -6.23 -24.69
N GLY A 157 -3.15 -7.31 -24.27
CA GLY A 157 -2.85 -7.55 -22.86
C GLY A 157 -1.91 -6.50 -22.25
N LYS A 158 -0.94 -5.99 -23.03
CA LYS A 158 -0.08 -4.86 -22.61
C LYS A 158 -0.89 -3.57 -22.44
N VAL A 159 -1.77 -3.25 -23.39
CA VAL A 159 -2.67 -2.08 -23.30
C VAL A 159 -3.58 -2.19 -22.08
N SER A 160 -4.18 -3.37 -21.87
CA SER A 160 -5.02 -3.62 -20.71
C SER A 160 -4.26 -3.44 -19.39
N LYS A 161 -3.01 -3.95 -19.30
CA LYS A 161 -2.14 -3.71 -18.14
C LYS A 161 -1.92 -2.20 -17.90
N VAL A 162 -1.70 -1.42 -18.95
CA VAL A 162 -1.55 0.04 -18.81
C VAL A 162 -2.82 0.67 -18.26
N LEU A 163 -4.00 0.31 -18.79
CA LEU A 163 -5.28 0.83 -18.31
C LEU A 163 -5.52 0.49 -16.82
N LEU A 164 -5.26 -0.77 -16.43
CA LEU A 164 -5.31 -1.22 -15.04
C LEU A 164 -4.40 -0.40 -14.11
N VAL A 165 -3.17 -0.13 -14.54
CA VAL A 165 -2.21 0.69 -13.78
C VAL A 165 -2.64 2.17 -13.74
N SER A 166 -3.26 2.68 -14.79
CA SER A 166 -3.76 4.06 -14.86
C SER A 166 -4.87 4.34 -13.85
N LEU A 167 -5.75 3.38 -13.55
CA LEU A 167 -6.76 3.54 -12.49
C LEU A 167 -6.09 3.83 -11.14
N TRP A 168 -5.10 3.02 -10.76
CA TRP A 168 -4.29 3.28 -9.57
C TRP A 168 -3.64 4.67 -9.62
N GLY A 169 -3.02 5.02 -10.75
CA GLY A 169 -2.39 6.31 -10.96
C GLY A 169 -3.34 7.48 -10.72
N ALA A 170 -4.55 7.40 -11.25
CA ALA A 170 -5.59 8.43 -11.09
C ALA A 170 -6.12 8.51 -9.65
N LEU A 171 -6.32 7.37 -8.97
CA LEU A 171 -6.76 7.35 -7.57
C LEU A 171 -5.71 7.95 -6.62
N CYS A 172 -4.43 7.86 -6.98
CA CYS A 172 -3.32 8.22 -6.11
C CYS A 172 -2.50 9.43 -6.58
N GLU A 173 -3.00 10.15 -7.58
CA GLU A 173 -2.31 11.27 -8.20
C GLU A 173 -1.98 12.36 -7.18
N GLN A 174 -0.70 12.76 -7.18
CA GLN A 174 -0.17 13.89 -6.42
C GLN A 174 0.47 14.88 -7.39
N ARG A 175 0.17 16.17 -7.22
CA ARG A 175 0.89 17.26 -7.90
C ARG A 175 1.34 18.25 -6.82
N ASN A 176 2.57 18.75 -6.91
CA ASN A 176 3.12 19.75 -5.98
C ASN A 176 2.95 19.40 -4.48
N GLY A 177 3.04 18.12 -4.11
CA GLY A 177 2.87 17.65 -2.72
C GLY A 177 1.43 17.65 -2.19
N GLN A 178 0.46 18.07 -3.00
CA GLN A 178 -0.97 17.99 -2.74
C GLN A 178 -1.55 16.77 -3.48
N ASN A 179 -2.50 16.07 -2.86
CA ASN A 179 -3.19 15.00 -3.56
C ASN A 179 -4.29 15.61 -4.45
N TYR A 180 -4.33 15.25 -5.74
CA TYR A 180 -5.28 15.79 -6.73
C TYR A 180 -6.28 14.74 -7.24
N GLY A 181 -6.15 13.48 -6.83
CA GLY A 181 -7.08 12.43 -7.22
C GLY A 181 -8.52 12.66 -6.73
N VAL A 182 -9.50 12.17 -7.48
CA VAL A 182 -10.93 12.24 -7.13
C VAL A 182 -11.28 11.50 -5.83
N HIS A 183 -10.39 10.62 -5.35
CA HIS A 183 -10.62 9.78 -4.16
C HIS A 183 -9.43 9.77 -3.21
N LEU A 184 -9.07 10.96 -2.70
CA LEU A 184 -7.96 11.19 -1.76
C LEU A 184 -7.96 10.26 -0.53
N ARG A 185 -9.16 9.85 -0.13
CA ARG A 185 -9.40 8.97 1.02
C ARG A 185 -8.98 7.52 0.80
N ILE A 186 -8.86 7.03 -0.44
CA ILE A 186 -8.56 5.60 -0.72
C ILE A 186 -7.06 5.31 -0.56
N LYS A 187 -6.21 6.22 -1.02
CA LYS A 187 -4.76 6.01 -1.12
C LYS A 187 -4.10 5.55 0.19
N PRO A 188 -4.30 6.20 1.36
CA PRO A 188 -3.64 5.80 2.61
C PRO A 188 -3.88 4.32 2.98
N PHE A 189 -5.11 3.86 2.80
CA PHE A 189 -5.54 2.52 3.20
C PHE A 189 -5.18 1.48 2.19
N LEU A 190 -5.24 1.81 0.89
CA LEU A 190 -4.78 0.91 -0.16
C LEU A 190 -3.29 0.60 0.00
N LEU A 191 -2.49 1.64 0.26
CA LEU A 191 -1.06 1.48 0.57
C LEU A 191 -0.86 0.69 1.87
N ALA A 192 -1.62 0.97 2.92
CA ALA A 192 -1.51 0.24 4.19
C ALA A 192 -1.90 -1.24 4.06
N SER A 193 -2.94 -1.55 3.29
CA SER A 193 -3.38 -2.92 3.03
C SER A 193 -2.33 -3.70 2.23
N ALA A 194 -1.76 -3.08 1.20
CA ALA A 194 -0.63 -3.62 0.45
C ALA A 194 0.59 -3.90 1.35
N ARG A 195 0.97 -2.93 2.21
CA ARG A 195 2.06 -3.12 3.19
C ARG A 195 1.79 -4.28 4.13
N LYS A 196 0.56 -4.35 4.68
CA LYS A 196 0.14 -5.43 5.57
C LYS A 196 0.28 -6.79 4.88
N ARG A 197 -0.20 -6.92 3.63
CA ARG A 197 -0.06 -8.15 2.85
C ARG A 197 1.39 -8.60 2.71
N ILE A 198 2.26 -7.69 2.26
CA ILE A 198 3.68 -8.01 2.06
C ILE A 198 4.34 -8.37 3.40
N SER A 199 4.04 -7.62 4.46
CA SER A 199 4.51 -7.96 5.81
C SER A 199 4.06 -9.36 6.24
N GLU A 200 2.81 -9.75 5.98
CA GLU A 200 2.31 -11.08 6.34
C GLU A 200 2.97 -12.19 5.52
N ILE A 201 3.25 -11.97 4.23
CA ILE A 201 3.96 -12.91 3.35
C ILE A 201 5.41 -13.10 3.80
N VAL A 202 6.12 -12.01 4.11
CA VAL A 202 7.57 -12.04 4.39
C VAL A 202 7.90 -12.40 5.84
N LYS A 203 6.95 -12.25 6.76
CA LYS A 203 7.16 -12.49 8.20
C LYS A 203 7.61 -13.93 8.53
N PRO A 204 6.99 -15.00 7.99
CA PRO A 204 7.46 -16.37 8.20
C PRO A 204 8.89 -16.62 7.68
N LEU A 205 9.35 -15.81 6.71
CA LEU A 205 10.67 -15.94 6.07
C LEU A 205 11.80 -15.27 6.86
N ARG A 206 11.46 -14.43 7.86
CA ARG A 206 12.40 -13.86 8.84
C ARG A 206 13.61 -13.17 8.16
N ASN A 207 14.82 -13.54 8.60
CA ASN A 207 16.10 -13.02 8.14
C ASN A 207 16.51 -13.52 6.75
N ARG A 208 15.73 -14.39 6.12
CA ARG A 208 15.99 -14.81 4.73
C ARG A 208 15.58 -13.72 3.74
N VAL A 209 14.70 -12.80 4.12
CA VAL A 209 14.27 -11.70 3.27
C VAL A 209 15.36 -10.63 3.23
N LYS A 210 15.94 -10.42 2.06
CA LYS A 210 17.09 -9.53 1.83
C LYS A 210 16.71 -8.19 1.24
N ARG A 211 15.62 -8.15 0.48
CA ARG A 211 15.06 -6.94 -0.08
C ARG A 211 13.54 -7.03 -0.14
N ILE A 212 12.87 -5.92 0.08
CA ILE A 212 11.45 -5.69 -0.18
C ILE A 212 11.37 -4.37 -0.92
N HIS A 213 10.64 -4.35 -2.02
CA HIS A 213 10.31 -3.15 -2.75
C HIS A 213 8.88 -3.28 -3.26
N THR A 214 7.96 -2.53 -2.63
CA THR A 214 6.52 -2.57 -2.97
C THR A 214 5.92 -3.97 -2.80
N ASP A 215 5.61 -4.63 -3.91
CA ASP A 215 5.05 -5.96 -4.11
C ASP A 215 6.11 -7.04 -4.29
N GLU A 216 7.36 -6.65 -4.54
CA GLU A 216 8.47 -7.54 -4.82
C GLU A 216 9.31 -7.77 -3.55
N PHE A 217 9.80 -8.99 -3.38
CA PHE A 217 10.81 -9.28 -2.37
C PHE A 217 11.80 -10.36 -2.81
N ILE A 218 12.99 -10.31 -2.20
CA ILE A 218 14.10 -11.23 -2.48
C ILE A 218 14.39 -12.05 -1.22
N VAL A 219 14.52 -13.36 -1.40
CA VAL A 219 14.73 -14.33 -0.33
C VAL A 219 15.99 -15.15 -0.57
N ALA A 220 16.88 -15.17 0.41
CA ALA A 220 18.13 -15.91 0.39
C ALA A 220 17.93 -17.44 0.47
N GLY A 221 18.72 -18.15 -0.31
CA GLY A 221 18.72 -19.61 -0.42
C GLY A 221 17.42 -20.17 -0.99
N GLN A 222 17.28 -21.50 -0.96
CA GLN A 222 16.12 -22.18 -1.55
C GLN A 222 14.88 -22.10 -0.66
N VAL A 223 13.77 -21.58 -1.18
CA VAL A 223 12.47 -21.53 -0.52
C VAL A 223 11.40 -22.04 -1.47
N ASN A 224 10.54 -22.93 -0.97
CA ASN A 224 9.36 -23.38 -1.70
C ASN A 224 8.15 -22.62 -1.17
N LEU A 225 7.84 -21.49 -1.80
CA LEU A 225 6.59 -20.75 -1.57
C LEU A 225 5.54 -21.25 -2.54
N LYS A 226 4.28 -21.30 -2.11
CA LYS A 226 3.15 -21.54 -3.02
C LYS A 226 3.04 -20.36 -3.98
N THR A 227 3.12 -20.65 -5.26
CA THR A 227 3.02 -19.65 -6.33
C THR A 227 1.83 -19.91 -7.24
N GLY A 228 1.39 -18.88 -7.94
CA GLY A 228 0.35 -19.00 -8.94
C GLY A 228 0.33 -17.80 -9.90
N ILE A 229 -0.61 -17.84 -10.83
CA ILE A 229 -0.73 -16.87 -11.94
C ILE A 229 -1.93 -15.93 -11.76
N GLU A 230 -2.80 -16.22 -10.81
CA GLU A 230 -4.00 -15.44 -10.55
C GLU A 230 -3.67 -14.15 -9.80
N MET A 231 -4.64 -13.23 -9.82
CA MET A 231 -4.51 -11.92 -9.20
C MET A 231 -4.34 -12.08 -7.69
N GLY A 232 -3.37 -11.35 -7.12
CA GLY A 232 -3.04 -11.39 -5.70
C GLY A 232 -2.25 -12.64 -5.28
N GLU A 233 -2.04 -13.61 -6.16
CA GLU A 233 -1.16 -14.74 -5.91
C GLU A 233 0.31 -14.33 -6.00
N LEU A 234 1.15 -15.07 -5.27
CA LEU A 234 2.58 -14.89 -5.32
C LEU A 234 3.13 -15.50 -6.62
N LYS A 235 3.94 -14.74 -7.34
CA LYS A 235 4.63 -15.16 -8.55
C LYS A 235 6.11 -15.36 -8.24
N PHE A 236 6.66 -16.48 -8.67
CA PHE A 236 8.11 -16.64 -8.75
C PHE A 236 8.63 -15.97 -10.02
N GLU A 237 9.54 -15.02 -9.87
CA GLU A 237 10.12 -14.30 -11.01
C GLU A 237 11.38 -14.97 -11.52
N LYS A 238 12.35 -15.20 -10.63
CA LYS A 238 13.65 -15.79 -10.99
C LYS A 238 14.45 -16.24 -9.77
N ARG A 239 15.41 -17.12 -10.03
CA ARG A 239 16.50 -17.51 -9.12
C ARG A 239 17.83 -17.09 -9.71
N GLY A 240 18.77 -16.67 -8.87
CA GLY A 240 20.13 -16.37 -9.32
C GLY A 240 21.02 -15.86 -8.20
N VAL A 241 22.24 -15.49 -8.55
CA VAL A 241 23.14 -14.81 -7.61
C VAL A 241 22.68 -13.36 -7.48
N TYR A 242 22.38 -12.98 -6.25
CA TYR A 242 21.92 -11.66 -5.90
C TYR A 242 23.00 -10.91 -5.12
N PHE A 243 23.15 -9.64 -5.45
CA PHE A 243 24.08 -8.72 -4.82
C PHE A 243 23.31 -7.46 -4.43
N GLU A 244 23.18 -7.20 -3.14
CA GLU A 244 22.61 -5.98 -2.59
C GLU A 244 23.69 -5.21 -1.85
N LYS A 245 23.93 -3.98 -2.31
CA LYS A 245 24.80 -3.02 -1.63
C LYS A 245 23.92 -2.05 -0.87
N ILE A 246 24.15 -1.84 0.42
CA ILE A 246 23.49 -0.76 1.15
C ILE A 246 24.18 0.54 0.73
N GLN A 247 23.54 1.32 -0.13
CA GLN A 247 23.98 2.68 -0.44
C GLN A 247 23.40 3.60 0.65
N GLN A 248 24.28 4.22 1.45
CA GLN A 248 23.90 5.44 2.16
C GLN A 248 23.57 6.46 1.08
N ASP A 249 22.29 6.84 1.04
CA ASP A 249 21.70 7.87 0.19
C ASP A 249 21.66 7.61 -1.33
N LYS A 250 20.41 7.48 -1.80
CA LYS A 250 19.89 7.49 -3.18
C LYS A 250 19.81 6.14 -3.90
N GLU A 251 18.55 5.83 -4.23
CA GLU A 251 18.09 4.84 -5.20
C GLU A 251 19.02 4.72 -6.41
N GLN A 252 19.71 3.58 -6.53
CA GLN A 252 20.13 3.06 -7.81
C GLN A 252 19.72 1.59 -7.94
N ASN A 253 19.16 1.26 -9.10
CA ASN A 253 18.71 -0.07 -9.48
C ASN A 253 19.85 -1.10 -9.47
N THR A 254 19.81 -2.06 -8.54
CA THR A 254 20.67 -3.26 -8.59
C THR A 254 19.94 -4.41 -9.29
N LYS A 255 20.60 -5.01 -10.31
CA LYS A 255 20.06 -6.12 -11.11
C LYS A 255 20.51 -7.47 -10.57
N LEU A 256 19.57 -8.40 -10.36
CA LEU A 256 19.84 -9.85 -10.28
C LEU A 256 20.46 -10.32 -11.59
N THR A 257 21.66 -10.93 -11.50
CA THR A 257 22.37 -11.47 -12.67
C THR A 257 22.16 -12.98 -12.72
N VAL A 258 21.57 -13.47 -13.80
CA VAL A 258 21.46 -14.90 -14.08
C VAL A 258 22.78 -15.32 -14.72
N LYS A 259 23.48 -16.30 -14.12
CA LYS A 259 24.56 -17.03 -14.79
C LYS A 259 23.98 -18.23 -15.50
#